data_AF-A0A938UY58-F1
#
_entry.id   AF-A0A938UY58-F1
#
_cell.length_a   1.000
_cell.length_b   1.000
_cell.length_c   1.000
_cell.angle_alpha   90.00
_cell.angle_beta   90.00
_cell.angle_gamma   90.00
#
_symmetry.space_group_name_H-M   'P 1'
#
loop_
_entity.id
_entity.type
_entity.pdbx_description
1 polymer ?
#
loop_
_entity_poly.entity_id
_entity_poly.type
_entity_poly.pdbx_seq_one_letter_code
_entity_poly.pdbx_strand_id
1 'polypeptide(L)'
;MLDGRRNPSQGRSLWSWFTPKKEEGPIRVGGQAVIEGVMMRSPHSMAIAVRKPDGEIVVKKEGLKFFSEKNFFFKFPLVRGIIALISALALGIRALHFSANQALPEEEGKKEISSWAMSLTFGLALSFGIFLFFLVPLFLTKGLKSFFPILSTSGLLFNLMDGLIRLT
;
A
#
# COMPACT_ATOMS: atom_id res chain seq x y z
N MET A 1 2.91 -4.69 65.32
CA MET A 1 4.30 -5.08 65.62
C MET A 1 5.11 -5.00 64.32
N LEU A 2 6.05 -4.05 64.28
CA LEU A 2 7.25 -3.93 63.42
C LEU A 2 7.03 -3.83 61.91
N ASP A 3 7.05 -2.63 61.35
CA ASP A 3 8.26 -1.92 60.86
C ASP A 3 8.85 -2.56 59.59
N GLY A 4 8.31 -2.13 58.44
CA GLY A 4 8.95 -2.24 57.13
C GLY A 4 9.21 -0.83 56.62
N ARG A 5 10.20 -0.16 57.21
CA ARG A 5 10.70 1.18 56.89
C ARG A 5 10.53 1.56 55.41
N ARG A 6 9.53 2.41 55.12
CA ARG A 6 9.58 3.23 53.90
C ARG A 6 10.75 4.20 54.07
N ASN A 7 11.78 4.00 53.27
CA ASN A 7 12.88 4.93 53.17
C ASN A 7 12.35 6.32 52.76
N PRO A 8 12.46 7.37 53.59
CA PRO A 8 11.90 8.69 53.28
C PRO A 8 12.79 9.56 52.38
N SER A 9 13.90 9.04 51.83
CA SER A 9 14.98 9.88 51.27
C SER A 9 15.18 9.84 49.75
N GLN A 10 14.24 9.31 48.96
CA GLN A 10 14.24 9.60 47.52
C GLN A 10 13.15 10.62 47.21
N GLY A 11 13.52 11.87 47.44
CA GLY A 11 12.73 13.03 47.07
C GLY A 11 12.31 12.92 45.61
N ARG A 12 11.00 13.09 45.37
CA ARG A 12 10.50 13.48 44.06
C ARG A 12 11.34 14.68 43.63
N SER A 13 12.19 14.49 42.62
CA SER A 13 13.01 15.58 42.11
C SER A 13 12.06 16.71 41.76
N LEU A 14 12.26 17.90 42.35
CA LEU A 14 11.45 19.08 42.05
C LEU A 14 11.44 19.37 40.53
N TRP A 15 12.47 18.90 39.83
CA TRP A 15 12.64 18.88 38.38
C TRP A 15 11.59 18.08 37.59
N SER A 16 10.95 17.06 38.17
CA SER A 16 9.90 16.27 37.49
C SER A 16 8.61 17.05 37.20
N TRP A 17 8.39 18.18 37.89
CA TRP A 17 7.28 19.10 37.62
C TRP A 17 7.62 20.09 36.48
N PHE A 18 8.91 20.28 36.20
CA PHE A 18 9.42 21.22 35.19
C PHE A 18 9.83 20.54 33.89
N THR A 19 9.88 19.20 33.84
CA THR A 19 9.99 18.50 32.56
C THR A 19 8.64 18.60 31.85
N PRO A 20 8.53 19.29 30.70
CA PRO A 20 7.32 19.24 29.91
C PRO A 20 7.11 17.78 29.52
N LYS A 21 6.05 17.16 30.07
CA LYS A 21 5.59 15.85 29.64
C LYS A 21 5.22 16.03 28.18
N LYS A 22 5.99 15.44 27.27
CA LYS A 22 5.72 15.52 25.83
C LYS A 22 4.35 14.87 25.63
N GLU A 23 3.30 15.67 25.52
CA GLU A 23 1.96 15.18 25.22
C GLU A 23 2.04 14.53 23.84
N GLU A 24 2.04 13.20 23.83
CA GLU A 24 1.94 12.44 22.60
C GLU A 24 0.54 12.69 22.04
N GLY A 25 0.46 13.55 21.03
CA GLY A 25 -0.76 13.77 20.28
C GLY A 25 -1.34 12.43 19.77
N PRO A 26 -2.65 12.38 19.47
CA PRO A 26 -3.32 11.13 19.13
C PRO A 26 -2.58 10.39 18.00
N ILE A 27 -2.22 9.13 18.26
CA ILE A 27 -1.53 8.28 17.28
C ILE A 27 -2.48 8.05 16.12
N ARG A 28 -2.08 8.49 14.92
CA ARG A 28 -2.84 8.25 13.70
C ARG A 28 -2.68 6.80 13.28
N VAL A 29 -3.74 6.02 13.39
CA VAL A 29 -3.78 4.62 12.99
C VAL A 29 -4.76 4.47 11.83
N GLY A 30 -4.39 3.65 10.85
CA GLY A 30 -5.27 3.28 9.74
C GLY A 30 -5.07 1.81 9.40
N GLY A 31 -5.84 1.30 8.46
CA GLY A 31 -5.74 -0.11 8.08
C GLY A 31 -6.34 -0.42 6.72
N GLN A 32 -6.12 -1.66 6.30
CA GLN A 32 -6.64 -2.24 5.08
C GLN A 32 -7.12 -3.67 5.39
N ALA A 33 -8.23 -4.09 4.81
CA ALA A 33 -8.64 -5.50 4.82
C ALA A 33 -7.74 -6.33 3.91
N VAL A 34 -7.31 -7.50 4.40
CA VAL A 34 -6.49 -8.46 3.65
C VAL A 34 -7.20 -9.82 3.61
N ILE A 35 -6.64 -10.78 2.89
CA ILE A 35 -7.29 -12.10 2.71
C ILE A 35 -7.38 -12.78 4.08
N GLU A 36 -8.59 -13.15 4.50
CA GLU A 36 -8.86 -13.77 5.81
C GLU A 36 -8.26 -13.00 7.00
N GLY A 37 -8.14 -11.67 6.89
CA GLY A 37 -7.40 -10.90 7.89
C GLY A 37 -7.51 -9.38 7.80
N VAL A 38 -6.77 -8.72 8.69
CA VAL A 38 -6.69 -7.25 8.77
C VAL A 38 -5.25 -6.78 8.88
N MET A 39 -4.96 -5.65 8.22
CA MET A 39 -3.71 -4.92 8.37
C MET A 39 -3.98 -3.60 9.08
N MET A 40 -3.21 -3.30 10.12
CA MET A 40 -3.19 -2.01 10.82
C MET A 40 -1.81 -1.36 10.69
N ARG A 41 -1.78 -0.04 10.52
CA ARG A 41 -0.57 0.76 10.36
C ARG A 41 -0.61 2.00 11.24
N SER A 42 0.48 2.21 11.96
CA SER A 42 0.84 3.46 12.64
C SER A 42 1.94 4.20 11.85
N PRO A 43 2.36 5.40 12.27
CA PRO A 43 3.45 6.12 11.59
C PRO A 43 4.78 5.33 11.58
N HIS A 44 5.04 4.49 12.59
CA HIS A 44 6.33 3.82 12.75
C HIS A 44 6.24 2.29 12.76
N SER A 45 5.04 1.72 12.64
CA SER A 45 4.84 0.27 12.69
C SER A 45 3.65 -0.19 11.86
N MET A 46 3.67 -1.46 11.47
CA MET A 46 2.52 -2.14 10.92
C MET A 46 2.34 -3.52 11.55
N ALA A 47 1.11 -3.98 11.59
CA ALA A 47 0.74 -5.32 12.01
C ALA A 47 -0.27 -5.90 11.01
N ILE A 48 -0.11 -7.18 10.68
CA ILE A 48 -1.05 -7.94 9.85
C ILE A 48 -1.47 -9.16 10.66
N ALA A 49 -2.78 -9.38 10.80
CA ALA A 49 -3.34 -10.57 11.45
C ALA A 49 -4.18 -11.34 10.44
N VAL A 50 -3.92 -12.64 10.28
CA VAL A 50 -4.57 -13.50 9.29
C VAL A 50 -5.01 -14.79 9.97
N ARG A 51 -6.23 -15.24 9.66
CA ARG A 51 -6.76 -16.53 10.08
C ARG A 51 -6.36 -17.60 9.06
N LYS A 52 -5.63 -18.61 9.50
CA LYS A 52 -5.30 -19.79 8.71
C LYS A 52 -6.53 -20.70 8.53
N PRO A 53 -6.50 -21.63 7.56
CA PRO A 53 -7.56 -22.63 7.37
C PRO A 53 -7.84 -23.51 8.59
N ASP A 54 -6.82 -23.79 9.42
CA ASP A 54 -6.93 -24.53 10.68
C ASP A 54 -7.58 -23.72 11.82
N GLY A 55 -7.85 -22.44 11.60
CA GLY A 55 -8.43 -21.51 12.56
C GLY A 55 -7.42 -20.78 13.44
N GLU A 56 -6.11 -21.06 13.32
CA GLU A 56 -5.05 -20.32 14.02
C GLU A 56 -4.94 -18.89 13.47
N ILE A 57 -4.67 -17.92 14.34
CA ILE A 57 -4.42 -16.52 13.93
C ILE A 57 -2.91 -16.26 13.97
N VAL A 58 -2.33 -15.98 12.80
CA VAL A 58 -0.93 -15.57 12.70
C VAL A 58 -0.83 -14.05 12.59
N VAL A 59 0.08 -13.48 13.39
CA VAL A 59 0.32 -12.04 13.42
C VAL A 59 1.76 -11.71 13.00
N LYS A 60 1.90 -10.89 11.96
CA LYS A 60 3.19 -10.32 11.53
C LYS A 60 3.29 -8.87 11.99
N LYS A 61 4.39 -8.50 12.65
CA LYS A 61 4.68 -7.12 13.08
C LYS A 61 5.98 -6.64 12.43
N GLU A 62 5.94 -5.45 11.83
CA GLU A 62 7.11 -4.85 11.20
C GLU A 62 7.25 -3.37 11.59
N GLY A 63 8.49 -2.95 11.86
CA GLY A 63 8.83 -1.54 12.06
C GLY A 63 9.02 -0.83 10.72
N LEU A 64 8.37 0.33 10.54
CA LEU A 64 8.45 1.13 9.33
C LEU A 64 9.48 2.25 9.51
N LYS A 65 10.46 2.30 8.60
CA LYS A 65 11.37 3.45 8.48
C LYS A 65 10.84 4.36 7.38
N PHE A 66 10.41 5.57 7.74
CA PHE A 66 10.03 6.56 6.74
C PHE A 66 11.29 7.11 6.05
N PHE A 67 11.41 6.86 4.74
CA PHE A 67 12.51 7.41 3.91
C PHE A 67 12.40 8.92 3.68
N SER A 68 11.24 9.53 3.99
CA SER A 68 10.86 10.85 3.48
C SER A 68 11.43 12.06 4.23
N GLU A 69 12.18 11.89 5.33
CA GLU A 69 12.53 13.03 6.20
C GLU A 69 13.91 13.63 5.98
N LYS A 70 14.82 12.96 5.24
CA LYS A 70 16.23 13.40 5.18
C LYS A 70 16.56 14.45 4.12
N ASN A 71 15.82 14.57 3.02
CA ASN A 71 16.17 15.52 1.94
C ASN A 71 15.09 16.57 1.69
N PHE A 72 15.52 17.81 1.43
CA PHE A 72 14.67 18.98 1.15
C PHE A 72 13.71 18.75 -0.03
N PHE A 73 14.14 18.02 -1.06
CA PHE A 73 13.33 17.68 -2.22
C PHE A 73 12.08 16.83 -1.90
N PHE A 74 12.09 16.06 -0.81
CA PHE A 74 10.94 15.23 -0.40
C PHE A 74 9.83 16.01 0.31
N LYS A 75 10.03 17.32 0.52
CA LYS A 75 9.05 18.21 1.16
C LYS A 75 8.07 18.83 0.17
N PHE A 76 8.34 18.76 -1.14
CA PHE A 76 7.39 19.23 -2.16
C PHE A 76 6.10 18.42 -2.14
N PRO A 77 4.91 19.05 -2.18
CA PRO A 77 3.62 18.37 -1.99
C PRO A 77 3.38 17.25 -3.01
N LEU A 78 3.76 17.47 -4.27
CA LEU A 78 3.63 16.47 -5.34
C LEU A 78 4.55 15.26 -5.10
N VAL A 79 5.84 15.50 -4.85
CA VAL A 79 6.84 14.45 -4.62
C VAL A 79 6.49 13.66 -3.36
N ARG A 80 6.10 14.35 -2.29
CA ARG A 80 5.62 13.75 -1.04
C ARG A 80 4.41 12.85 -1.28
N GLY A 81 3.44 13.30 -2.08
CA GLY A 81 2.26 12.53 -2.44
C GLY A 81 2.61 11.25 -3.19
N ILE A 82 3.46 11.34 -4.22
CA ILE A 82 3.92 10.19 -5.02
C ILE A 82 4.63 9.17 -4.13
N ILE A 83 5.56 9.61 -3.27
CA ILE A 83 6.29 8.72 -2.37
C ILE A 83 5.37 8.07 -1.35
N ALA A 84 4.41 8.82 -0.80
CA ALA A 84 3.43 8.29 0.12
C ALA A 84 2.57 7.21 -0.56
N LEU A 85 2.14 7.46 -1.81
CA LEU A 85 1.36 6.51 -2.61
C LEU A 85 2.15 5.23 -2.91
N ILE A 86 3.38 5.36 -3.42
CA ILE A 86 4.25 4.21 -3.70
C ILE A 86 4.52 3.41 -2.42
N SER A 87 4.80 4.10 -1.31
CA SER A 87 5.04 3.44 -0.02
C SER A 87 3.80 2.70 0.48
N ALA A 88 2.62 3.32 0.37
CA ALA A 88 1.36 2.69 0.76
C ALA A 88 1.04 1.46 -0.11
N LEU A 89 1.20 1.57 -1.43
CA LEU A 89 1.01 0.47 -2.37
C LEU A 89 1.96 -0.69 -2.09
N ALA A 90 3.26 -0.40 -1.90
CA ALA A 90 4.25 -1.43 -1.61
C ALA A 90 3.93 -2.19 -0.31
N LEU A 91 3.49 -1.49 0.73
CA LEU A 91 3.07 -2.12 2.00
C LEU A 91 1.78 -2.93 1.85
N GLY A 92 0.80 -2.41 1.09
CA GLY A 92 -0.44 -3.11 0.80
C GLY A 92 -0.19 -4.42 0.03
N ILE A 93 0.66 -4.39 -1.00
CA ILE A 93 1.04 -5.60 -1.76
C ILE A 93 1.73 -6.62 -0.85
N ARG A 94 2.65 -6.19 0.01
CA ARG A 94 3.31 -7.09 0.98
C ARG A 94 2.32 -7.73 1.95
N ALA A 95 1.34 -6.96 2.41
CA ALA A 95 0.32 -7.46 3.31
C ALA A 95 -0.60 -8.47 2.62
N LEU A 96 -1.02 -8.18 1.39
CA LEU A 96 -1.81 -9.10 0.57
C LEU A 96 -1.04 -10.40 0.32
N HIS A 97 0.22 -10.33 -0.12
CA HIS A 97 1.08 -11.49 -0.34
C HIS A 97 1.23 -12.34 0.94
N PHE A 98 1.51 -11.70 2.08
CA PHE A 98 1.59 -12.42 3.36
C PHE A 98 0.26 -13.11 3.70
N SER A 99 -0.87 -12.41 3.56
CA SER A 99 -2.18 -12.98 3.86
C SER A 99 -2.58 -14.12 2.93
N ALA A 100 -2.26 -14.01 1.63
CA ALA A 100 -2.48 -15.06 0.67
C ALA A 100 -1.71 -16.33 1.06
N ASN A 101 -0.42 -16.20 1.40
CA ASN A 101 0.40 -17.34 1.77
C ASN A 101 -0.08 -18.02 3.07
N GLN A 102 -0.61 -17.28 4.04
CA GLN A 102 -1.14 -17.86 5.28
C GLN A 102 -2.56 -18.43 5.12
N ALA A 103 -3.32 -17.98 4.13
CA ALA A 103 -4.66 -18.48 3.85
C ALA A 103 -4.66 -19.82 3.06
N LEU A 104 -3.51 -20.26 2.55
CA LEU A 104 -3.39 -21.53 1.84
C LEU A 104 -3.30 -22.72 2.81
N PRO A 105 -3.93 -23.88 2.51
CA PRO A 105 -3.80 -25.11 3.30
C PRO A 105 -2.35 -25.59 3.36
N GLU A 106 -1.92 -26.24 4.45
CA GLU A 106 -0.51 -26.68 4.61
C GLU A 106 0.01 -27.61 3.49
N GLU A 107 -0.88 -28.37 2.85
CA GLU A 107 -0.52 -29.23 1.70
C GLU A 107 -0.15 -28.40 0.46
N GLU A 108 -0.74 -27.21 0.29
CA GLU A 108 -0.44 -26.27 -0.79
C GLU A 108 0.58 -25.20 -0.37
N GLY A 109 0.64 -24.87 0.92
CA GLY A 109 1.44 -23.80 1.54
C GLY A 109 2.94 -24.06 1.59
N LYS A 110 3.42 -25.27 1.25
CA LYS A 110 4.85 -25.54 1.04
C LYS A 110 5.40 -24.90 -0.24
N LYS A 111 4.53 -24.51 -1.17
CA LYS A 111 4.90 -23.67 -2.31
C LYS A 111 4.60 -22.23 -1.94
N GLU A 112 5.53 -21.58 -1.22
CA GLU A 112 5.50 -20.13 -1.10
C GLU A 112 5.33 -19.53 -2.50
N ILE A 113 4.37 -18.62 -2.66
CA ILE A 113 4.17 -17.93 -3.94
C ILE A 113 5.50 -17.23 -4.28
N SER A 114 6.18 -17.71 -5.32
CA SER A 114 7.49 -17.16 -5.69
C SER A 114 7.35 -15.69 -6.04
N SER A 115 8.17 -14.83 -5.42
CA SER A 115 8.24 -13.39 -5.73
C SER A 115 8.39 -13.12 -7.23
N TRP A 116 9.07 -14.01 -7.97
CA TRP A 116 9.19 -13.95 -9.43
C TRP A 116 7.85 -14.20 -10.12
N ALA A 117 7.12 -15.25 -9.72
CA ALA A 117 5.81 -15.57 -10.29
C ALA A 117 4.80 -14.43 -10.07
N MET A 118 4.81 -13.81 -8.88
CA MET A 118 3.99 -12.64 -8.59
C MET A 118 4.38 -11.43 -9.46
N SER A 119 5.68 -11.19 -9.66
CA SER A 119 6.15 -10.09 -10.50
C SER A 119 5.77 -10.30 -11.97
N LEU A 120 5.88 -11.54 -12.46
CA LEU A 120 5.50 -11.91 -13.82
C LEU A 120 4.00 -11.75 -14.06
N THR A 121 3.17 -12.28 -13.15
CA THR A 121 1.70 -12.16 -13.26
C THR A 121 1.25 -10.71 -13.19
N PHE A 122 1.81 -9.91 -12.28
CA PHE A 122 1.52 -8.48 -12.21
C PHE A 122 1.97 -7.73 -13.47
N GLY A 123 3.18 -8.02 -13.97
CA GLY A 123 3.69 -7.45 -15.21
C GLY A 123 2.86 -7.82 -16.43
N LEU A 124 2.42 -9.08 -16.52
CA LEU A 124 1.54 -9.56 -17.57
C LEU A 124 0.17 -8.88 -17.51
N ALA A 125 -0.43 -8.78 -16.32
CA ALA A 125 -1.72 -8.10 -16.13
C ALA A 125 -1.63 -6.61 -16.49
N LEU A 126 -0.56 -5.93 -16.08
CA LEU A 126 -0.33 -4.53 -16.41
C LEU A 126 -0.12 -4.33 -17.92
N SER A 127 0.71 -5.18 -18.53
CA SER A 127 0.95 -5.18 -19.98
C SER A 127 -0.33 -5.44 -20.75
N PHE A 128 -1.13 -6.41 -20.31
CA PHE A 128 -2.43 -6.71 -20.91
C PHE A 128 -3.41 -5.54 -20.77
N GLY A 129 -3.44 -4.88 -19.62
CA GLY A 129 -4.23 -3.66 -19.43
C GLY A 129 -3.78 -2.53 -20.36
N ILE A 130 -2.49 -2.27 -20.48
CA ILE A 130 -1.95 -1.27 -21.42
C ILE A 130 -2.30 -1.66 -22.87
N PHE A 131 -2.17 -2.94 -23.20
CA PHE A 131 -2.50 -3.44 -24.51
C PHE A 131 -3.99 -3.22 -24.83
N LEU A 132 -4.89 -3.62 -23.95
CA LEU A 132 -6.34 -3.59 -24.17
C LEU A 132 -6.92 -2.17 -24.08
N PHE A 133 -6.47 -1.33 -23.15
CA PHE A 133 -7.04 0.01 -22.93
C PHE A 133 -6.32 1.13 -23.67
N PHE A 134 -5.07 0.93 -24.12
CA PHE A 134 -4.34 1.94 -24.90
C PHE A 134 -4.05 1.48 -26.32
N LEU A 135 -3.38 0.33 -26.49
CA LEU A 135 -2.94 -0.08 -27.83
C LEU A 135 -4.13 -0.46 -28.73
N VAL A 136 -5.07 -1.26 -28.24
CA VAL A 136 -6.24 -1.70 -29.03
C VAL A 136 -7.05 -0.50 -29.52
N PRO A 137 -7.49 0.46 -28.68
CA PRO A 137 -8.15 1.68 -29.14
C PRO A 137 -7.32 2.46 -30.17
N LEU A 138 -6.00 2.60 -29.96
CA LEU A 138 -5.11 3.28 -30.90
C LEU A 138 -5.00 2.58 -32.25
N PHE A 139 -4.97 1.25 -32.28
CA PHE A 139 -4.93 0.49 -33.53
C PHE A 139 -6.28 0.51 -34.25
N LEU A 140 -7.40 0.43 -33.51
CA LEU A 140 -8.74 0.57 -34.08
C LEU A 140 -8.93 1.94 -34.73
N THR A 141 -8.55 3.03 -34.06
CA THR A 141 -8.75 4.38 -34.59
C THR A 141 -7.85 4.65 -35.79
N LYS A 142 -6.62 4.12 -35.80
CA LYS A 142 -5.75 4.11 -36.99
C LYS A 142 -6.31 3.28 -38.14
N GLY A 143 -6.85 2.10 -37.86
CA GLY A 143 -7.48 1.24 -38.86
C GLY A 143 -8.71 1.90 -39.50
N LEU A 144 -9.59 2.47 -38.67
CA LEU A 144 -10.79 3.15 -39.12
C LEU A 144 -10.48 4.37 -40.01
N LYS A 145 -9.38 5.08 -39.73
CA LYS A 145 -8.86 6.14 -40.60
C LYS A 145 -8.49 5.64 -42.00
N SER A 146 -8.02 4.39 -42.12
CA SER A 146 -7.67 3.79 -43.42
C SER A 146 -8.88 3.40 -44.25
N PHE A 147 -10.01 3.06 -43.63
CA PHE A 147 -11.23 2.63 -44.34
C PHE A 147 -12.22 3.77 -44.62
N PHE A 148 -12.24 4.82 -43.78
CA PHE A 148 -13.16 5.95 -43.93
C PHE A 148 -12.40 7.28 -43.98
N PRO A 149 -11.97 7.74 -45.17
CA PRO A 149 -11.30 9.04 -45.32
C PRO A 149 -12.16 10.24 -44.89
N ILE A 150 -13.48 10.07 -44.79
CA ILE A 150 -14.43 11.10 -44.28
C ILE A 150 -14.15 11.51 -42.81
N LEU A 151 -13.58 10.59 -42.01
CA LEU A 151 -13.17 10.87 -40.62
C LEU A 151 -11.92 11.75 -40.55
N SER A 152 -11.21 11.93 -41.67
CA SER A 152 -10.00 12.75 -41.74
C SER A 152 -10.29 14.24 -41.99
N THR A 153 -11.51 14.57 -42.43
CA THR A 153 -11.86 15.93 -42.89
C THR A 153 -12.17 16.88 -41.73
N SER A 154 -12.53 16.38 -40.55
CA SER A 154 -12.72 17.20 -39.35
C SER A 154 -12.04 16.58 -38.14
N GLY A 155 -11.07 17.29 -37.57
CA GLY A 155 -10.36 16.85 -36.35
C GLY A 155 -11.30 16.64 -35.15
N LEU A 156 -12.46 17.28 -35.14
CA LEU A 156 -13.49 17.10 -34.11
C LEU A 156 -14.16 15.72 -34.17
N LEU A 157 -14.62 15.25 -35.35
CA LEU A 157 -15.22 13.92 -35.47
C LEU A 157 -14.20 12.81 -35.17
N PHE A 158 -12.94 13.03 -35.55
CA PHE A 158 -11.85 12.11 -35.22
C PHE A 158 -11.60 12.02 -33.71
N ASN A 159 -11.45 13.15 -33.02
CA ASN A 159 -11.23 13.17 -31.57
C ASN A 159 -12.44 12.63 -30.79
N LEU A 160 -13.67 12.85 -31.30
CA LEU A 160 -14.89 12.31 -30.70
C LEU A 160 -14.96 10.78 -30.85
N MET A 161 -14.66 10.25 -32.04
CA MET A 161 -14.61 8.81 -32.28
C MET A 161 -13.49 8.12 -31.51
N ASP A 162 -12.30 8.71 -31.48
CA ASP A 162 -11.16 8.20 -30.69
C ASP A 162 -11.47 8.22 -29.19
N GLY A 163 -12.18 9.24 -28.71
CA GLY A 163 -12.70 9.30 -27.35
C GLY A 163 -13.72 8.20 -27.05
N LEU A 164 -14.72 7.99 -27.93
CA LEU A 164 -15.74 6.95 -27.77
C LEU A 164 -15.15 5.54 -27.78
N ILE A 165 -14.17 5.28 -28.67
CA ILE A 165 -13.50 3.98 -28.77
C ILE A 165 -12.61 3.70 -27.54
N ARG A 166 -12.08 4.74 -26.87
CA ARG A 166 -11.35 4.56 -25.59
C ARG A 166 -12.27 4.39 -24.38
N LEU A 167 -13.49 4.90 -24.47
CA LEU A 167 -14.49 4.86 -23.40
C LEU A 167 -15.29 3.54 -23.37
N THR A 168 -15.31 2.81 -24.47
CA THR A 168 -16.02 1.52 -24.64
C THR A 168 -15.06 0.37 -24.48
#